data_AF-A0A936J584-F1
#
_entry.id   AF-A0A936J584-F1
#
_cell.length_a   1.000
_cell.length_b   1.000
_cell.length_c   1.000
_cell.angle_alpha   90.00
_cell.angle_beta   90.00
_cell.angle_gamma   90.00
#
_symmetry.space_group_name_H-M   'P 1'
#
loop_
_entity.id
_entity.type
_entity.pdbx_description
1 polymer ?
#
loop_
_entity_poly.entity_id
_entity_poly.type
_entity_poly.pdbx_seq_one_letter_code
_entity_poly.pdbx_strand_id
1 'polypeptide(L)'
;MMVKSRQRGAFLMARALLIVGILTAMLVIPVYLKKEREEREAAVHKAEMAHSQGSGAAALAASGVHSDVAPAARAIGHGLTFVVIHDDGKAPPEVVRLSCHGEPATRDQPHQGSCNPYRGDTSCRTVLPVLCVRPAAAPLPAGLDAGAYPGWTGGTLGATQPVMGAVLESAALASARCEKELGTGWRMAAFHDGPGGQGSWGLQGLRGAGLTGPTRYWVHIGDQKGNCWDSGG
;
A
#
# COMPACT_ATOMS: atom_id res chain seq x y z
N MET A 1 -12.96 68.86 19.96
CA MET A 1 -13.24 67.51 19.42
C MET A 1 -11.95 66.84 18.94
N MET A 2 -11.03 66.40 19.82
CA MET A 2 -9.73 65.83 19.39
C MET A 2 -9.29 64.54 20.09
N VAL A 3 -10.02 64.07 21.11
CA VAL A 3 -9.63 62.87 21.90
C VAL A 3 -10.14 61.56 21.28
N LYS A 4 -11.25 61.59 20.54
CA LYS A 4 -11.97 60.39 20.06
C LYS A 4 -11.33 59.69 18.84
N SER A 5 -10.49 60.37 18.05
CA SER A 5 -9.83 59.77 16.88
C SER A 5 -8.55 59.00 17.24
N ARG A 6 -7.81 59.47 18.25
CA ARG A 6 -6.53 58.89 18.69
C ARG A 6 -6.69 57.50 19.30
N GLN A 7 -7.80 57.26 20.03
CA GLN A 7 -8.11 55.93 20.61
C GLN A 7 -8.54 54.89 19.55
N ARG A 8 -9.21 55.30 18.47
CA ARG A 8 -9.62 54.38 17.38
C ARG A 8 -8.43 53.90 16.55
N GLY A 9 -7.45 54.78 16.29
CA GLY A 9 -6.22 54.42 15.57
C GLY A 9 -5.35 53.41 16.33
N ALA A 10 -5.23 53.57 17.66
CA ALA A 10 -4.48 52.64 18.49
C ALA A 10 -5.11 51.24 18.55
N PHE A 11 -6.44 51.15 18.60
CA PHE A 11 -7.15 49.87 18.65
C PHE A 11 -7.11 49.11 17.30
N LEU A 12 -7.14 49.84 16.18
CA LEU A 12 -6.98 49.26 14.84
C LEU A 12 -5.54 48.79 14.59
N MET A 13 -4.53 49.55 15.03
CA MET A 13 -3.12 49.15 14.98
C MET A 13 -2.85 47.91 15.85
N ALA A 14 -3.39 47.86 17.07
CA ALA A 14 -3.26 46.70 17.94
C ALA A 14 -3.89 45.43 17.34
N ARG A 15 -5.06 45.55 16.71
CA ARG A 15 -5.70 44.43 15.99
C ARG A 15 -4.92 43.99 14.76
N ALA A 16 -4.37 44.93 14.00
CA ALA A 16 -3.54 44.61 12.83
C ALA A 16 -2.27 43.83 13.23
N LEU A 17 -1.58 44.25 14.30
CA LEU A 17 -0.40 43.54 14.81
C LEU A 17 -0.74 42.14 15.32
N LEU A 18 -1.89 41.97 15.98
CA LEU A 18 -2.34 40.66 16.47
C LEU A 18 -2.65 39.70 15.30
N ILE A 19 -3.34 40.19 14.25
CA ILE A 19 -3.63 39.40 13.04
C ILE A 19 -2.34 39.00 12.31
N VAL A 20 -1.40 39.93 12.15
CA VAL A 20 -0.10 39.63 11.52
C VAL A 20 0.70 38.61 12.35
N GLY A 21 0.65 38.71 13.68
CA GLY A 21 1.25 37.72 14.59
C GLY A 21 0.65 36.32 14.43
N ILE A 22 -0.68 36.21 14.31
CA ILE A 22 -1.35 34.91 14.10
C ILE A 22 -0.99 34.33 12.72
N LEU A 23 -1.02 35.14 11.66
CA LEU A 23 -0.72 34.68 10.30
C LEU A 23 0.74 34.24 10.16
N THR A 24 1.67 34.96 10.79
CA THR A 24 3.09 34.56 10.82
C THR A 24 3.29 33.27 11.61
N ALA A 25 2.64 33.11 12.77
CA ALA A 25 2.69 31.85 13.53
C ALA A 25 2.10 30.67 12.72
N MET A 26 0.99 30.86 12.02
CA MET A 26 0.37 29.83 11.17
C MET A 26 1.27 29.38 10.01
N LEU A 27 2.17 30.23 9.52
CA LEU A 27 3.12 29.86 8.48
C LEU A 27 4.40 29.24 9.05
N VAL A 28 4.90 29.76 10.16
CA VAL A 28 6.19 29.33 10.72
C VAL A 28 6.06 28.01 11.49
N ILE A 29 4.98 27.80 12.25
CA ILE A 29 4.80 26.61 13.08
C ILE A 29 4.78 25.31 12.23
N PRO A 30 4.01 25.19 11.13
CA PRO A 30 4.02 23.97 10.31
C PRO A 30 5.39 23.68 9.68
N VAL A 31 6.12 24.72 9.26
CA VAL A 31 7.47 24.58 8.68
C VAL A 31 8.46 24.11 9.73
N TYR A 32 8.39 24.66 10.95
CA TYR A 32 9.23 24.25 12.06
C TYR A 32 8.96 22.79 12.46
N LEU A 33 7.69 22.40 12.60
CA LEU A 33 7.30 21.03 12.94
C LEU A 33 7.69 20.02 11.84
N LYS A 34 7.62 20.41 10.56
CA LYS A 34 8.10 19.59 9.45
C LYS A 34 9.62 19.37 9.54
N LYS A 35 10.38 20.44 9.80
CA LYS A 35 11.84 20.35 9.94
C LYS A 35 12.26 19.45 11.11
N GLU A 36 11.60 19.58 12.27
CA GLU A 36 11.84 18.69 13.43
C GLU A 36 11.56 17.21 13.10
N ARG A 37 10.52 16.94 12.30
CA ARG A 37 10.20 15.58 11.85
C ARG A 37 11.31 15.02 10.95
N GLU A 38 11.76 15.80 9.97
CA GLU A 38 12.84 15.43 9.06
C GLU A 38 14.16 15.17 9.81
N GLU A 39 14.49 16.01 10.81
CA GLU A 39 15.67 15.83 11.66
C GLU A 39 15.59 14.57 12.53
N ARG A 40 14.40 14.24 13.06
CA ARG A 40 14.17 13.00 13.81
C ARG A 40 14.27 11.77 12.92
N GLU A 41 13.68 11.80 11.73
CA GLU A 41 13.77 10.71 10.75
C GLU A 41 15.22 10.48 10.32
N ALA A 42 15.99 11.55 10.08
CA ALA A 42 17.42 11.45 9.77
C ALA A 42 18.25 10.89 10.95
N ALA A 43 17.92 11.27 12.19
CA ALA A 43 18.58 10.75 13.38
C ALA A 43 18.31 9.25 13.59
N VAL A 44 17.08 8.79 13.37
CA VAL A 44 16.71 7.36 13.43
C VAL A 44 17.44 6.57 12.35
N HIS A 45 17.46 7.07 11.11
CA HIS A 45 18.17 6.41 10.01
C HIS A 45 19.69 6.35 10.27
N LYS A 46 20.27 7.37 10.89
CA LYS A 46 21.69 7.37 11.29
C LYS A 46 21.97 6.37 12.41
N ALA A 47 21.05 6.22 13.38
CA ALA A 47 21.16 5.24 14.46
C ALA A 47 21.04 3.80 13.93
N GLU A 48 20.14 3.56 12.98
CA GLU A 48 19.95 2.25 12.33
C GLU A 48 21.21 1.85 11.52
N MET A 49 21.81 2.79 10.80
CA MET A 49 23.09 2.61 10.11
C MET A 49 24.27 2.37 11.06
N ALA A 50 24.28 3.00 12.24
CA ALA A 50 25.32 2.75 13.25
C ALA A 50 25.14 1.38 13.94
N HIS A 51 23.90 0.94 14.14
CA HIS A 51 23.59 -0.38 14.71
C HIS A 51 23.95 -1.52 13.75
N SER A 52 23.78 -1.33 12.44
CA SER A 52 24.22 -2.30 11.44
C SER A 52 25.75 -2.40 11.31
N GLN A 53 26.49 -1.31 11.58
CA GLN A 53 27.96 -1.29 11.57
C GLN A 53 28.59 -1.84 12.87
N GLY A 54 27.86 -1.89 13.98
CA GLY A 54 28.35 -2.35 15.28
C GLY A 54 28.40 -3.87 15.49
N SER A 55 27.77 -4.67 14.62
CA SER A 55 27.79 -6.15 14.71
C SER A 55 28.94 -6.82 13.93
N GLY A 56 29.83 -6.05 13.31
CA GLY A 56 30.89 -6.59 12.43
C GLY A 56 32.31 -6.65 13.02
N ALA A 57 32.53 -6.22 14.27
CA ALA A 57 33.89 -5.95 14.77
C ALA A 57 34.26 -6.73 16.05
N ALA A 58 34.17 -8.06 16.04
CA ALA A 58 34.89 -8.92 17.00
C ALA A 58 34.95 -10.39 16.54
N ALA A 59 35.69 -10.70 15.46
CA ALA A 59 36.27 -12.02 15.24
C ALA A 59 37.28 -11.98 14.08
N LEU A 60 38.50 -11.52 14.35
CA LEU A 60 39.66 -11.75 13.49
C LEU A 60 40.68 -12.53 14.31
N ALA A 61 40.72 -13.85 14.12
CA ALA A 61 41.95 -14.67 14.07
C ALA A 61 41.59 -16.17 14.04
N ALA A 62 41.30 -16.71 12.85
CA ALA A 62 41.77 -18.03 12.45
C ALA A 62 41.50 -18.22 10.96
N SER A 63 42.59 -18.36 10.21
CA SER A 63 42.70 -18.64 8.79
C SER A 63 41.69 -19.66 8.26
N GLY A 64 40.91 -19.25 7.27
CA GLY A 64 40.10 -20.14 6.44
C GLY A 64 39.73 -19.39 5.17
N VAL A 65 40.14 -19.92 4.02
CA VAL A 65 39.85 -19.40 2.68
C VAL A 65 38.36 -19.08 2.56
N HIS A 66 38.00 -17.81 2.50
CA HIS A 66 36.63 -17.39 2.18
C HIS A 66 36.59 -17.16 0.67
N SER A 67 35.90 -18.07 -0.03
CA SER A 67 35.40 -17.78 -1.37
C SER A 67 34.43 -16.60 -1.25
N ASP A 68 34.68 -15.54 -2.00
CA ASP A 68 33.70 -14.49 -2.26
C ASP A 68 32.53 -15.10 -3.04
N VAL A 69 31.61 -15.75 -2.32
CA VAL A 69 30.32 -16.13 -2.85
C VAL A 69 29.48 -14.86 -2.83
N ALA A 70 29.28 -14.26 -4.02
CA ALA A 70 28.26 -13.24 -4.22
C ALA A 70 26.97 -13.67 -3.49
N PRO A 71 26.27 -12.77 -2.76
CA PRO A 71 25.06 -13.15 -2.04
C PRO A 71 24.15 -13.87 -3.02
N ALA A 72 23.78 -15.11 -2.69
CA ALA A 72 22.98 -15.96 -3.56
C ALA A 72 21.79 -15.13 -4.04
N ALA A 73 21.63 -15.00 -5.36
CA ALA A 73 20.48 -14.31 -5.93
C ALA A 73 19.24 -14.94 -5.30
N ARG A 74 18.45 -14.13 -4.58
CA ARG A 74 17.21 -14.62 -3.94
C ARG A 74 16.43 -15.38 -5.01
N ALA A 75 16.00 -16.61 -4.68
CA ALA A 75 15.18 -17.38 -5.60
C ALA A 75 13.96 -16.54 -5.95
N ILE A 76 13.67 -16.40 -7.25
CA ILE A 76 12.50 -15.63 -7.67
C ILE A 76 11.26 -16.43 -7.29
N GLY A 77 10.51 -15.90 -6.33
CA GLY A 77 9.34 -16.53 -5.77
C GLY A 77 8.10 -16.38 -6.66
N HIS A 78 6.95 -16.62 -6.03
CA HIS A 78 5.63 -16.48 -6.64
C HIS A 78 4.80 -15.49 -5.82
N GLY A 79 4.03 -14.64 -6.49
CA GLY A 79 3.10 -13.73 -5.86
C GLY A 79 1.68 -14.28 -5.93
N LEU A 80 0.88 -13.91 -4.94
CA LEU A 80 -0.55 -14.13 -4.89
C LEU A 80 -1.23 -13.22 -5.93
N THR A 81 -2.16 -13.79 -6.70
CA THR A 81 -2.93 -13.02 -7.67
C THR A 81 -4.42 -13.32 -7.68
N PHE A 82 -5.21 -12.25 -7.85
CA PHE A 82 -6.66 -12.32 -8.11
C PHE A 82 -6.99 -11.92 -9.53
N VAL A 83 -8.16 -12.32 -10.00
CA VAL A 83 -8.70 -11.99 -11.32
C VAL A 83 -10.04 -11.32 -11.17
N VAL A 84 -10.38 -10.40 -12.06
CA VAL A 84 -11.73 -9.85 -12.15
C VAL A 84 -12.67 -10.97 -12.59
N ILE A 85 -13.69 -11.27 -11.80
CA ILE A 85 -14.72 -12.24 -12.18
C ILE A 85 -15.89 -11.53 -12.87
N HIS A 86 -16.52 -12.23 -13.81
CA HIS A 86 -17.66 -11.71 -14.53
C HIS A 86 -18.79 -11.37 -13.56
N ASP A 87 -19.51 -10.29 -13.87
CA ASP A 87 -20.71 -9.93 -13.14
C ASP A 87 -21.81 -10.96 -13.45
N ASP A 88 -22.40 -11.57 -12.43
CA ASP A 88 -23.53 -12.49 -12.57
C ASP A 88 -24.87 -11.74 -12.74
N GLY A 89 -24.82 -10.43 -12.96
CA GLY A 89 -25.97 -9.54 -13.13
C GLY A 89 -26.67 -9.20 -11.82
N LYS A 90 -26.11 -9.64 -10.68
CA LYS A 90 -26.65 -9.39 -9.34
C LYS A 90 -26.00 -8.19 -8.69
N ALA A 91 -24.77 -7.86 -9.09
CA ALA A 91 -24.07 -6.70 -8.56
C ALA A 91 -24.52 -5.43 -9.29
N PRO A 92 -24.60 -4.29 -8.60
CA PRO A 92 -24.69 -3.01 -9.27
C PRO A 92 -23.50 -2.80 -10.22
N PRO A 93 -23.67 -2.15 -11.39
CA PRO A 93 -22.63 -2.00 -12.40
C PRO A 93 -21.39 -1.23 -11.91
N GLU A 94 -21.54 -0.42 -10.87
CA GLU A 94 -20.46 0.28 -10.18
C GLU A 94 -19.61 -0.63 -9.28
N VAL A 95 -20.00 -1.88 -9.07
CA VAL A 95 -19.29 -2.84 -8.21
C VAL A 95 -18.41 -3.75 -9.06
N VAL A 96 -17.16 -3.91 -8.64
CA VAL A 96 -16.24 -4.89 -9.20
C VAL A 96 -16.01 -6.00 -8.21
N ARG A 97 -15.91 -7.23 -8.73
CA ARG A 97 -15.59 -8.43 -7.98
C ARG A 97 -14.29 -9.00 -8.52
N LEU A 98 -13.34 -9.24 -7.63
CA LEU A 98 -12.12 -9.97 -7.91
C LEU A 98 -12.13 -11.26 -7.09
N SER A 99 -11.58 -12.33 -7.63
CA SER A 99 -11.47 -13.61 -6.94
C SER A 99 -10.18 -14.32 -7.26
N CYS A 100 -9.81 -15.21 -6.37
CA CYS A 100 -8.83 -16.25 -6.57
C CYS A 100 -9.19 -17.18 -7.76
N HIS A 101 -10.50 -17.38 -7.98
CA HIS A 101 -11.07 -18.18 -9.05
C HIS A 101 -11.47 -17.31 -10.26
N GLY A 102 -11.42 -17.87 -11.46
CA GLY A 102 -11.80 -17.19 -12.70
C GLY A 102 -10.72 -17.30 -13.77
N GLU A 103 -11.05 -16.83 -14.97
CA GLU A 103 -10.16 -16.86 -16.12
C GLU A 103 -9.31 -15.59 -16.26
N PRO A 104 -7.99 -15.70 -16.51
CA PRO A 104 -7.28 -16.94 -16.87
C PRO A 104 -7.00 -17.84 -15.65
N ALA A 105 -7.35 -19.13 -15.75
CA ALA A 105 -7.22 -20.10 -14.66
C ALA A 105 -5.77 -20.63 -14.46
N THR A 106 -4.91 -20.47 -15.47
CA THR A 106 -3.51 -20.92 -15.42
C THR A 106 -2.72 -20.14 -14.36
N ARG A 107 -2.10 -20.88 -13.46
CA ARG A 107 -1.24 -20.42 -12.36
C ARG A 107 -0.06 -21.38 -12.28
N ASP A 108 1.11 -20.88 -11.91
CA ASP A 108 2.32 -21.69 -11.79
C ASP A 108 2.28 -22.62 -10.56
N GLN A 109 1.72 -22.13 -9.46
CA GLN A 109 1.66 -22.87 -8.18
C GLN A 109 0.29 -22.79 -7.50
N PRO A 110 -0.77 -23.35 -8.09
CA PRO A 110 -2.10 -23.31 -7.49
C PRO A 110 -2.17 -24.14 -6.19
N HIS A 111 -2.97 -23.67 -5.22
CA HIS A 111 -3.31 -24.44 -4.03
C HIS A 111 -4.70 -25.05 -4.21
N GLN A 112 -4.78 -26.38 -4.30
CA GLN A 112 -6.05 -27.12 -4.47
C GLN A 112 -6.91 -26.58 -5.64
N GLY A 113 -6.28 -26.26 -6.79
CA GLY A 113 -6.97 -25.70 -7.96
C GLY A 113 -7.33 -24.21 -7.84
N SER A 114 -6.94 -23.56 -6.75
CA SER A 114 -7.12 -22.14 -6.51
C SER A 114 -5.80 -21.35 -6.53
N CYS A 115 -5.85 -20.03 -6.41
CA CYS A 115 -4.66 -19.21 -6.08
C CYS A 115 -4.06 -19.67 -4.74
N ASN A 116 -2.84 -19.24 -4.43
CA ASN A 116 -2.06 -19.83 -3.35
C ASN A 116 -1.57 -18.73 -2.40
N PRO A 117 -2.33 -18.41 -1.34
CA PRO A 117 -1.91 -17.38 -0.37
C PRO A 117 -0.70 -17.83 0.45
N TYR A 118 -0.40 -19.13 0.53
CA TYR A 118 0.66 -19.66 1.37
C TYR A 118 2.06 -19.48 0.76
N ARG A 119 2.19 -19.61 -0.56
CA ARG A 119 3.47 -19.53 -1.29
C ARG A 119 3.44 -18.70 -2.58
N GLY A 120 2.30 -18.10 -2.90
CA GLY A 120 2.06 -17.43 -4.17
C GLY A 120 1.71 -18.42 -5.28
N ASP A 121 1.04 -17.94 -6.32
CA ASP A 121 0.54 -18.75 -7.43
C ASP A 121 1.08 -18.34 -8.81
N THR A 122 1.67 -17.15 -8.92
CA THR A 122 2.14 -16.59 -10.19
C THR A 122 3.59 -16.16 -10.09
N SER A 123 4.43 -16.54 -11.04
CA SER A 123 5.85 -16.23 -11.07
C SER A 123 6.08 -14.72 -10.96
N CYS A 124 6.97 -14.31 -10.07
CA CYS A 124 7.31 -12.90 -9.91
C CYS A 124 8.06 -12.30 -11.10
N ARG A 125 8.43 -13.11 -12.11
CA ARG A 125 8.90 -12.60 -13.40
C ARG A 125 7.77 -12.06 -14.29
N THR A 126 6.53 -12.39 -13.98
CA THR A 126 5.35 -11.97 -14.74
C THR A 126 5.11 -10.48 -14.56
N VAL A 127 4.67 -9.81 -15.63
CA VAL A 127 4.30 -8.40 -15.62
C VAL A 127 2.78 -8.30 -15.49
N LEU A 128 2.30 -7.95 -14.30
CA LEU A 128 0.87 -7.82 -13.99
C LEU A 128 0.58 -6.48 -13.30
N PRO A 129 -0.62 -5.92 -13.46
CA PRO A 129 -1.05 -4.76 -12.69
C PRO A 129 -1.13 -5.08 -11.19
N VAL A 130 -0.86 -4.08 -10.34
CA VAL A 130 -1.08 -4.19 -8.89
C VAL A 130 -2.54 -3.87 -8.59
N LEU A 131 -3.22 -4.74 -7.84
CA LEU A 131 -4.54 -4.42 -7.31
C LEU A 131 -4.39 -3.39 -6.20
N CYS A 132 -5.12 -2.28 -6.32
CA CYS A 132 -5.12 -1.21 -5.35
C CYS A 132 -6.49 -1.04 -4.72
N VAL A 133 -6.50 -0.61 -3.47
CA VAL A 133 -7.70 -0.20 -2.76
C VAL A 133 -7.52 1.22 -2.23
N ARG A 134 -8.57 2.02 -2.34
CA ARG A 134 -8.76 3.24 -1.56
C ARG A 134 -9.81 2.94 -0.50
N PRO A 135 -9.39 2.70 0.75
CA PRO A 135 -10.32 2.39 1.83
C PRO A 135 -11.34 3.51 2.02
N ALA A 136 -12.58 3.12 2.30
CA ALA A 136 -13.64 4.02 2.72
C ALA A 136 -14.59 3.24 3.65
N ALA A 137 -15.70 3.87 4.04
CA ALA A 137 -16.75 3.25 4.83
C ALA A 137 -18.06 3.20 4.02
N ALA A 138 -17.97 2.86 2.73
CA ALA A 138 -19.15 2.74 1.90
C ALA A 138 -20.02 1.57 2.40
N PRO A 139 -21.33 1.79 2.57
CA PRO A 139 -22.23 0.70 2.95
C PRO A 139 -22.23 -0.35 1.85
N LEU A 140 -22.44 -1.61 2.24
CA LEU A 140 -22.65 -2.69 1.28
C LEU A 140 -23.90 -2.36 0.43
N PRO A 141 -23.78 -2.31 -0.91
CA PRO A 141 -24.93 -2.10 -1.78
C PRO A 141 -26.02 -3.15 -1.56
N ALA A 142 -27.28 -2.72 -1.63
CA ALA A 142 -28.42 -3.61 -1.47
C ALA A 142 -28.38 -4.74 -2.52
N GLY A 143 -28.68 -5.97 -2.08
CA GLY A 143 -28.66 -7.15 -2.95
C GLY A 143 -27.29 -7.82 -3.12
N LEU A 144 -26.22 -7.23 -2.59
CA LEU A 144 -24.93 -7.92 -2.49
C LEU A 144 -24.85 -8.75 -1.22
N ASP A 145 -24.26 -9.94 -1.36
CA ASP A 145 -23.85 -10.72 -0.19
C ASP A 145 -22.64 -10.02 0.47
N ALA A 146 -22.72 -9.85 1.78
CA ALA A 146 -21.64 -9.31 2.61
C ALA A 146 -20.54 -10.37 2.87
N GLY A 147 -20.85 -11.64 2.61
CA GLY A 147 -20.21 -12.80 3.22
C GLY A 147 -19.36 -13.69 2.30
N ALA A 148 -18.24 -14.11 2.89
CA ALA A 148 -17.26 -15.11 2.49
C ALA A 148 -16.44 -14.81 1.22
N TYR A 149 -17.02 -14.82 0.01
CA TYR A 149 -16.21 -14.86 -1.23
C TYR A 149 -16.94 -14.28 -2.45
N PRO A 150 -16.74 -13.00 -2.83
CA PRO A 150 -15.72 -12.05 -2.37
C PRO A 150 -16.17 -11.11 -1.22
N GLY A 151 -15.22 -10.65 -0.39
CA GLY A 151 -15.49 -9.78 0.77
C GLY A 151 -15.61 -8.29 0.41
N TRP A 152 -16.58 -7.58 0.98
CA TRP A 152 -16.83 -6.15 0.74
C TRP A 152 -15.84 -5.21 1.41
N THR A 153 -14.94 -4.61 0.63
CA THR A 153 -13.88 -3.74 1.16
C THR A 153 -14.37 -2.42 1.78
N GLY A 154 -15.62 -2.01 1.54
CA GLY A 154 -16.10 -0.67 1.90
C GLY A 154 -15.44 0.47 1.09
N GLY A 155 -14.53 0.14 0.17
CA GLY A 155 -13.70 1.09 -0.56
C GLY A 155 -13.87 1.02 -2.08
N THR A 156 -12.99 1.75 -2.77
CA THR A 156 -12.84 1.67 -4.23
C THR A 156 -11.67 0.76 -4.57
N LEU A 157 -11.85 -0.16 -5.53
CA LEU A 157 -10.81 -1.02 -6.09
C LEU A 157 -10.36 -0.46 -7.44
N GLY A 158 -9.07 -0.45 -7.69
CA GLY A 158 -8.46 0.04 -8.92
C GLY A 158 -7.18 -0.73 -9.22
N ALA A 159 -6.51 -0.40 -10.31
CA ALA A 159 -5.25 -1.05 -10.63
C ALA A 159 -4.24 -0.10 -11.30
N THR A 160 -2.97 -0.41 -11.09
CA THR A 160 -1.83 0.29 -11.71
C THR A 160 -1.63 -0.16 -13.15
N GLN A 161 -0.72 0.50 -13.86
CA GLN A 161 -0.05 -0.09 -15.01
C GLN A 161 0.69 -1.38 -14.61
N PRO A 162 0.82 -2.35 -15.53
CA PRO A 162 1.51 -3.60 -15.25
C PRO A 162 2.97 -3.42 -14.85
N VAL A 163 3.41 -4.22 -13.88
CA VAL A 163 4.78 -4.23 -13.39
C VAL A 163 5.24 -5.67 -13.11
N MET A 164 6.53 -5.93 -13.30
CA MET A 164 7.12 -7.21 -12.93
C MET A 164 7.00 -7.43 -11.42
N GLY A 165 6.46 -8.57 -10.98
CA GLY A 165 6.27 -8.88 -9.56
C GLY A 165 7.56 -8.78 -8.74
N ALA A 166 8.71 -9.11 -9.32
CA ALA A 166 10.03 -9.10 -8.67
C ALA A 166 10.50 -7.70 -8.24
N VAL A 167 9.93 -6.62 -8.78
CA VAL A 167 10.25 -5.25 -8.31
C VAL A 167 9.36 -4.81 -7.14
N LEU A 168 8.34 -5.61 -6.79
CA LEU A 168 7.55 -5.41 -5.58
C LEU A 168 8.33 -6.05 -4.43
N GLU A 169 9.16 -5.25 -3.77
CA GLU A 169 10.04 -5.71 -2.69
C GLU A 169 9.40 -5.60 -1.29
N SER A 170 8.23 -4.95 -1.21
CA SER A 170 7.45 -4.84 0.03
C SER A 170 6.03 -4.35 -0.25
N ALA A 171 5.13 -4.56 0.71
CA ALA A 171 3.79 -3.96 0.70
C ALA A 171 3.84 -2.42 0.64
N ALA A 172 4.84 -1.79 1.27
CA ALA A 172 5.04 -0.34 1.24
C ALA A 172 5.40 0.15 -0.17
N LEU A 173 6.33 -0.52 -0.85
CA LEU A 173 6.73 -0.17 -2.22
C LEU A 173 5.58 -0.37 -3.21
N ALA A 174 4.83 -1.46 -3.07
CA ALA A 174 3.65 -1.70 -3.89
C ALA A 174 2.54 -0.67 -3.63
N SER A 175 2.35 -0.27 -2.37
CA SER A 175 1.39 0.80 -2.01
C SER A 175 1.82 2.17 -2.53
N ALA A 176 3.13 2.48 -2.50
CA ALA A 176 3.66 3.72 -3.07
C ALA A 176 3.40 3.80 -4.59
N ARG A 177 3.39 2.66 -5.29
CA ARG A 177 2.98 2.61 -6.70
C ARG A 177 1.49 2.92 -6.87
N CYS A 178 0.62 2.32 -6.05
CA CYS A 178 -0.80 2.63 -6.05
C CYS A 178 -1.06 4.13 -5.83
N GLU A 179 -0.41 4.73 -4.83
CA GLU A 179 -0.54 6.16 -4.56
C GLU A 179 0.00 7.03 -5.70
N LYS A 180 1.14 6.67 -6.29
CA LYS A 180 1.73 7.40 -7.42
C LYS A 180 0.83 7.43 -8.65
N GLU A 181 0.14 6.33 -8.94
CA GLU A 181 -0.64 6.19 -10.18
C GLU A 181 -2.12 6.56 -10.01
N LEU A 182 -2.70 6.35 -8.82
CA LEU A 182 -4.13 6.56 -8.57
C LEU A 182 -4.42 7.74 -7.62
N GLY A 183 -3.38 8.31 -7.00
CA GLY A 183 -3.44 9.46 -6.11
C GLY A 183 -3.41 9.09 -4.62
N THR A 184 -3.43 10.12 -3.78
CA THR A 184 -3.37 9.97 -2.31
C THR A 184 -4.47 9.08 -1.75
N GLY A 185 -4.10 8.24 -0.78
CA GLY A 185 -5.02 7.34 -0.06
C GLY A 185 -5.22 5.97 -0.72
N TRP A 186 -4.63 5.73 -1.89
CA TRP A 186 -4.56 4.41 -2.49
C TRP A 186 -3.38 3.60 -1.92
N ARG A 187 -3.62 2.31 -1.67
CA ARG A 187 -2.58 1.35 -1.27
C ARG A 187 -2.78 0.02 -1.99
N MET A 188 -1.79 -0.86 -1.92
CA MET A 188 -1.96 -2.23 -2.42
C MET A 188 -3.11 -2.90 -1.68
N ALA A 189 -3.99 -3.57 -2.43
CA ALA A 189 -5.07 -4.35 -1.85
C ALA A 189 -4.51 -5.64 -1.23
N ALA A 190 -5.06 -5.99 -0.07
CA ALA A 190 -4.72 -7.18 0.68
C ALA A 190 -5.85 -8.22 0.61
N PHE A 191 -5.48 -9.49 0.66
CA PHE A 191 -6.38 -10.64 0.71
C PHE A 191 -7.45 -10.53 1.81
N HIS A 192 -7.14 -9.81 2.89
CA HIS A 192 -8.01 -9.62 4.06
C HIS A 192 -8.70 -8.25 4.09
N ASP A 193 -8.77 -7.52 2.96
CA ASP A 193 -9.42 -6.19 2.94
C ASP A 193 -10.96 -6.24 3.04
N GLY A 194 -11.59 -7.43 3.07
CA GLY A 194 -13.02 -7.62 3.35
C GLY A 194 -13.35 -7.76 4.85
N PRO A 195 -14.61 -7.52 5.27
CA PRO A 195 -15.04 -7.62 6.65
C PRO A 195 -14.88 -9.04 7.18
N GLY A 196 -14.38 -9.14 8.42
CA GLY A 196 -14.24 -10.38 9.16
C GLY A 196 -12.80 -10.87 9.33
N GLY A 197 -11.83 -10.36 8.56
CA GLY A 197 -10.40 -10.75 8.69
C GLY A 197 -10.15 -12.26 8.51
N GLN A 198 -11.19 -13.00 8.13
CA GLN A 198 -11.13 -14.41 7.77
C GLN A 198 -10.92 -14.43 6.27
N GLY A 199 -9.81 -15.05 5.86
CA GLY A 199 -9.31 -15.08 4.50
C GLY A 199 -10.37 -14.94 3.44
N SER A 200 -10.35 -13.85 2.66
CA SER A 200 -11.26 -13.68 1.54
C SER A 200 -10.54 -14.10 0.25
N TRP A 201 -10.96 -15.21 -0.37
CA TRP A 201 -10.60 -15.72 -1.70
C TRP A 201 -11.15 -14.80 -2.82
N GLY A 202 -11.33 -13.51 -2.52
CA GLY A 202 -11.82 -12.48 -3.41
C GLY A 202 -12.17 -11.19 -2.69
N LEU A 203 -12.20 -10.08 -3.44
CA LEU A 203 -12.56 -8.75 -2.96
C LEU A 203 -13.68 -8.17 -3.81
N GLN A 204 -14.60 -7.45 -3.18
CA GLN A 204 -15.58 -6.62 -3.86
C GLN A 204 -15.52 -5.19 -3.35
N GLY A 205 -15.77 -4.24 -4.24
CA GLY A 205 -15.68 -2.82 -3.95
C GLY A 205 -16.23 -1.98 -5.08
N LEU A 206 -16.28 -0.67 -4.89
CA LEU A 206 -16.62 0.25 -5.97
C LEU A 206 -15.53 0.19 -7.05
N ARG A 207 -15.92 0.25 -8.32
CA ARG A 207 -15.02 0.20 -9.47
C ARG A 207 -14.30 1.54 -9.62
N GLY A 208 -12.98 1.48 -9.59
CA GLY A 208 -12.06 2.55 -9.93
C GLY A 208 -11.38 2.31 -11.28
N ALA A 209 -10.34 3.10 -11.54
CA ALA A 209 -9.59 3.05 -12.79
C ALA A 209 -8.67 1.82 -12.91
N GLY A 210 -8.28 1.48 -14.13
CA GLY A 210 -7.23 0.50 -14.43
C GLY A 210 -7.64 -0.98 -14.39
N LEU A 211 -8.84 -1.30 -13.88
CA LEU A 211 -9.38 -2.65 -13.90
C LEU A 211 -9.89 -2.99 -15.31
N THR A 212 -9.19 -3.90 -15.98
CA THR A 212 -9.44 -4.35 -17.35
C THR A 212 -9.69 -5.86 -17.42
N GLY A 213 -10.16 -6.33 -18.59
CA GLY A 213 -10.45 -7.75 -18.92
C GLY A 213 -9.24 -8.70 -18.75
N PRO A 214 -9.33 -9.96 -19.20
CA PRO A 214 -8.92 -11.16 -18.45
C PRO A 214 -7.42 -11.20 -18.11
N THR A 215 -7.03 -10.43 -17.10
CA THR A 215 -5.70 -10.40 -16.49
C THR A 215 -5.83 -10.67 -15.00
N ARG A 216 -4.77 -11.21 -14.42
CA ARG A 216 -4.62 -11.31 -12.97
C ARG A 216 -3.94 -10.05 -12.44
N TYR A 217 -4.10 -9.79 -11.16
CA TYR A 217 -3.60 -8.61 -10.45
C TYR A 217 -2.83 -9.07 -9.22
N TRP A 218 -1.69 -8.43 -8.94
CA TRP A 218 -0.93 -8.69 -7.71
C TRP A 218 -1.75 -8.30 -6.49
N VAL A 219 -1.86 -9.20 -5.52
CA VAL A 219 -2.56 -8.98 -4.24
C VAL A 219 -1.62 -9.29 -3.09
N HIS A 220 -1.71 -8.49 -2.03
CA HIS A 220 -0.90 -8.67 -0.82
C HIS A 220 -1.53 -9.69 0.13
N ILE A 221 -0.71 -10.50 0.80
CA ILE A 221 -1.12 -11.35 1.93
C ILE A 221 -0.19 -11.08 3.11
N GLY A 222 -0.73 -10.58 4.23
CA GLY A 222 0.08 -10.09 5.35
C GLY A 222 0.43 -11.15 6.40
N ASP A 223 -0.28 -12.28 6.41
CA ASP A 223 -0.18 -13.36 7.40
C ASP A 223 0.41 -14.65 6.83
N GLN A 224 0.87 -14.63 5.57
CA GLN A 224 1.48 -15.74 4.86
C GLN A 224 2.62 -15.26 3.96
N LYS A 225 3.44 -16.19 3.47
CA LYS A 225 4.58 -15.91 2.55
C LYS A 225 4.20 -16.04 1.08
N GLY A 226 3.04 -15.49 0.73
CA GLY A 226 2.50 -15.54 -0.64
C GLY A 226 2.86 -14.34 -1.50
N ASN A 227 3.85 -13.52 -1.10
CA ASN A 227 4.21 -12.31 -1.83
C ASN A 227 5.52 -12.49 -2.60
N CYS A 228 5.75 -11.65 -3.60
CA CYS A 228 6.97 -11.72 -4.40
C CYS A 228 8.27 -11.48 -3.62
N TRP A 229 8.17 -10.77 -2.49
CA TRP A 229 9.32 -10.43 -1.66
C TRP A 229 9.63 -11.43 -0.54
N ASP A 230 8.74 -12.40 -0.27
CA ASP A 230 8.88 -13.32 0.86
C ASP A 230 8.59 -14.81 0.55
N SER A 231 8.17 -15.13 -0.68
CA SER A 231 7.86 -16.50 -1.12
C SER A 231 9.06 -17.33 -1.61
N GLY A 232 10.19 -16.69 -1.94
CA GLY A 232 11.39 -17.33 -2.51
C GLY A 232 12.33 -18.00 -1.50
N GLY A 233 11.79 -18.51 -0.39
CA GLY A 233 12.55 -19.16 0.69
C GLY A 233 12.93 -20.60 0.39
#